data_AF-A0A1W9SEU1-F1
#
_entry.id   AF-A0A1W9SEU1-F1
#
_cell.length_a   1.000
_cell.length_b   1.000
_cell.length_c   1.000
_cell.angle_alpha   90.00
_cell.angle_beta   90.00
_cell.angle_gamma   90.00
#
_symmetry.space_group_name_H-M   'P 1'
#
loop_
_entity.id
_entity.type
_entity.pdbx_description
1 polymer ?
#
loop_
_entity_poly.entity_id
_entity_poly.type
_entity_poly.pdbx_seq_one_letter_code
_entity_poly.pdbx_strand_id
1 'polypeptide(L)'
;MLKKIFSFWKTGQDKPLISDQNKINKMYNQKRLSVILSVVFGYGFFYIVRLTLSVAKKPMVDAGILDVTQLGIMGSVMFYVYAVGKFTNGFLSDRANIKRFMSTGLLVSAIVNLILGFNSYFFFFVLMWGINGWFQSMGSPPSVVSI
;
A
#
# COMPACT_ATOMS: atom_id res chain seq x y z
N MET A 1 2.49 25.03 -4.42
CA MET A 1 3.08 23.69 -4.19
C MET A 1 2.07 22.55 -4.17
N LEU A 2 0.92 22.66 -3.47
CA LEU A 2 -0.10 21.61 -3.38
C LEU A 2 -0.67 21.11 -4.73
N LYS A 3 -0.83 21.98 -5.74
CA LYS A 3 -1.31 21.58 -7.08
C LYS A 3 -0.41 20.55 -7.80
N LYS A 4 0.91 20.54 -7.51
CA LYS A 4 1.86 19.58 -8.12
C LYS A 4 1.70 18.16 -7.55
N ILE A 5 1.38 18.03 -6.27
CA ILE A 5 1.14 16.74 -5.62
C ILE A 5 -0.13 16.10 -6.18
N PHE A 6 -1.22 16.86 -6.34
CA PHE A 6 -2.43 16.35 -7.01
C PHE A 6 -2.23 16.00 -8.49
N SER A 7 -1.32 16.69 -9.21
CA SER A 7 -0.97 16.32 -10.59
C SER A 7 -0.17 15.02 -10.72
N PHE A 8 0.49 14.57 -9.65
CA PHE A 8 1.18 13.28 -9.64
C PHE A 8 0.20 12.10 -9.63
N TRP A 9 -1.00 12.31 -9.09
CA TRP A 9 -2.03 11.28 -8.98
C TRP A 9 -2.96 11.24 -10.19
N LYS A 10 -2.96 12.25 -11.06
CA LYS A 10 -3.78 12.25 -12.28
C LYS A 10 -3.41 11.11 -13.23
N THR A 11 -4.44 10.53 -13.85
CA THR A 11 -4.35 9.60 -14.97
C THR A 11 -3.45 10.21 -16.06
N GLY A 12 -2.58 9.39 -16.67
CA GLY A 12 -1.70 9.86 -17.75
C GLY A 12 -2.53 10.30 -18.97
N GLN A 13 -1.96 11.16 -19.82
CA GLN A 13 -2.62 11.59 -21.07
C GLN A 13 -3.02 10.38 -21.94
N ASP A 14 -4.22 10.43 -22.49
CA ASP A 14 -4.71 9.43 -23.42
C ASP A 14 -3.77 9.32 -24.62
N LYS A 15 -3.33 8.10 -24.90
CA LYS A 15 -2.39 7.83 -26.00
C LYS A 15 -3.14 7.85 -27.33
N PRO A 16 -2.52 8.34 -28.41
CA PRO A 16 -3.13 8.32 -29.74
C PRO A 16 -3.46 6.89 -30.15
N LEU A 17 -4.61 6.72 -30.82
CA LEU A 17 -5.10 5.44 -31.32
C LEU A 17 -4.09 4.88 -32.35
N ILE A 18 -3.68 3.63 -32.14
CA ILE A 18 -2.79 2.91 -33.05
C ILE A 18 -3.69 2.04 -33.95
N SER A 19 -3.64 2.23 -35.28
CA SER A 19 -4.41 1.40 -36.24
C SER A 19 -3.77 0.05 -36.61
N ASP A 20 -2.52 -0.18 -36.22
CA ASP A 20 -1.69 -1.29 -36.71
C ASP A 20 -1.81 -2.53 -35.79
N GLN A 21 -2.62 -3.52 -36.17
CA GLN A 21 -2.97 -4.72 -35.38
C GLN A 21 -1.76 -5.51 -34.85
N ASN A 22 -0.71 -5.68 -35.66
CA ASN A 22 0.49 -6.42 -35.26
C ASN A 22 1.28 -5.70 -34.16
N LYS A 23 1.32 -4.36 -34.19
CA LYS A 23 1.94 -3.56 -33.12
C LYS A 23 1.10 -3.59 -31.85
N ILE A 24 -0.23 -3.61 -31.96
CA ILE A 24 -1.14 -3.73 -30.81
C ILE A 24 -0.89 -5.06 -30.09
N ASN A 25 -0.88 -6.20 -30.79
CA ASN A 25 -0.71 -7.52 -30.20
C ASN A 25 0.65 -7.67 -29.48
N LYS A 26 1.74 -7.21 -30.11
CA LYS A 26 3.08 -7.24 -29.51
C LYS A 26 3.17 -6.36 -28.26
N MET A 27 2.63 -5.15 -28.32
CA MET A 27 2.64 -4.21 -27.20
C MET A 27 1.72 -4.68 -26.07
N TYR A 28 0.58 -5.29 -26.38
CA TYR A 28 -0.36 -5.86 -25.44
C TYR A 28 0.28 -6.99 -24.64
N ASN A 29 0.91 -7.98 -25.30
CA ASN A 29 1.56 -9.10 -24.62
C ASN A 29 2.69 -8.64 -23.70
N GLN A 30 3.52 -7.70 -24.13
CA GLN A 30 4.58 -7.15 -23.29
C GLN A 30 4.04 -6.38 -22.08
N LYS A 31 3.03 -5.54 -22.28
CA LYS A 31 2.43 -4.77 -21.18
C LYS A 31 1.64 -5.65 -20.22
N ARG A 32 0.94 -6.67 -20.72
CA ARG A 32 0.21 -7.64 -19.90
C ARG A 32 1.16 -8.35 -18.96
N LEU A 33 2.29 -8.85 -19.46
CA LEU A 33 3.31 -9.49 -18.62
C LEU A 33 3.85 -8.51 -17.56
N SER A 34 4.16 -7.27 -17.97
CA SER A 34 4.64 -6.24 -17.05
C SER A 34 3.63 -5.89 -15.96
N VAL A 35 2.33 -5.80 -16.29
CA VAL A 35 1.27 -5.54 -15.31
C VAL A 35 1.11 -6.71 -14.34
N ILE A 36 1.04 -7.94 -14.86
CA ILE A 36 0.93 -9.15 -14.01
C ILE A 36 2.10 -9.22 -13.03
N LEU A 37 3.34 -9.10 -13.53
CA LEU A 37 4.52 -9.13 -12.66
C LEU A 37 4.48 -7.99 -11.62
N SER A 38 4.08 -6.79 -12.02
CA SER A 38 3.97 -5.64 -11.09
C SER A 38 2.95 -5.90 -9.98
N VAL A 39 1.80 -6.49 -10.31
CA VAL A 39 0.75 -6.81 -9.33
C VAL A 39 1.21 -7.93 -8.40
N VAL A 40 1.81 -9.00 -8.94
CA VAL A 40 2.33 -10.12 -8.15
C VAL A 40 3.40 -9.67 -7.17
N PHE A 41 4.43 -8.97 -7.66
CA PHE A 41 5.50 -8.46 -6.79
C PHE A 41 4.97 -7.42 -5.81
N GLY A 42 4.18 -6.45 -6.29
CA GLY A 42 3.62 -5.41 -5.44
C GLY A 42 2.81 -5.97 -4.27
N TYR A 43 1.93 -6.94 -4.53
CA TYR A 43 1.19 -7.61 -3.47
C TYR A 43 2.06 -8.47 -2.57
N GLY A 44 3.04 -9.18 -3.13
CA GLY A 44 4.01 -9.95 -2.36
C GLY A 44 4.72 -9.07 -1.33
N PHE A 45 5.17 -7.88 -1.73
CA PHE A 45 5.80 -6.92 -0.83
C PHE A 45 4.82 -6.36 0.22
N PHE A 46 3.57 -6.10 -0.13
CA PHE A 46 2.54 -5.71 0.86
C PHE A 46 2.39 -6.77 1.96
N TYR A 47 2.47 -8.06 1.60
CA TYR A 47 2.44 -9.15 2.57
C TYR A 47 3.67 -9.14 3.48
N ILE A 48 4.87 -8.95 2.94
CA ILE A 48 6.11 -8.90 3.73
C ILE A 48 6.03 -7.81 4.80
N VAL A 49 5.62 -6.60 4.39
CA VAL A 49 5.44 -5.44 5.27
C VAL A 49 4.42 -5.71 6.37
N ARG A 50 3.36 -6.46 6.08
CA ARG A 50 2.34 -6.85 7.06
C ARG A 50 2.83 -7.92 8.04
N LEU A 51 3.66 -8.86 7.56
CA LEU A 51 4.22 -9.95 8.36
C LEU A 51 5.26 -9.47 9.37
N THR A 52 5.92 -8.33 9.14
CA THR A 52 6.96 -7.80 10.03
C THR A 52 6.50 -7.66 11.48
N LEU A 53 5.29 -7.13 11.72
CA LEU A 53 4.78 -7.01 13.10
C LEU A 53 4.44 -8.37 13.72
N SER A 54 3.95 -9.32 12.93
CA SER A 54 3.65 -10.68 13.44
C SER A 54 4.91 -11.40 13.92
N VAL A 55 6.07 -11.08 13.36
CA VAL A 55 7.37 -11.60 13.80
C VAL A 55 7.91 -10.78 14.97
N ALA A 56 7.83 -9.45 14.90
CA ALA A 56 8.39 -8.54 15.90
C ALA A 56 7.61 -8.51 17.22
N LYS A 57 6.30 -8.80 17.21
CA LYS A 57 5.45 -8.73 18.41
C LYS A 57 5.96 -9.58 19.57
N LYS A 58 6.51 -10.77 19.30
CA LYS A 58 6.98 -11.69 20.34
C LYS A 58 8.24 -11.14 21.05
N PRO A 59 9.32 -10.78 20.32
CA PRO A 59 10.45 -10.07 20.91
C PRO A 59 10.09 -8.78 21.66
N MET A 60 9.11 -8.01 21.17
CA MET A 60 8.70 -6.75 21.81
C MET A 60 7.97 -6.96 23.14
N VAL A 61 7.19 -8.03 23.26
CA VAL A 61 6.54 -8.43 24.52
C VAL A 61 7.57 -9.00 25.49
N ASP A 62 8.45 -9.87 25.00
CA ASP A 62 9.51 -10.49 25.82
C ASP A 62 10.49 -9.43 26.36
N ALA A 63 10.71 -8.33 25.63
CA ALA A 63 11.51 -7.19 26.06
C ALA A 63 10.77 -6.20 27.00
N GLY A 64 9.49 -6.44 27.30
CA GLY A 64 8.66 -5.56 28.16
C GLY A 64 8.32 -4.21 27.53
N ILE A 65 8.51 -4.04 26.22
CA ILE A 65 8.22 -2.79 25.50
C ILE A 65 6.72 -2.63 25.27
N LEU A 66 6.00 -3.74 25.04
CA LEU A 66 4.56 -3.77 24.77
C LEU A 66 3.87 -4.84 25.60
N ASP A 67 2.71 -4.49 26.15
CA ASP A 67 1.82 -5.46 26.80
C ASP A 67 0.94 -6.21 25.78
N VAL A 68 0.45 -7.40 26.13
CA VAL A 68 -0.48 -8.19 25.31
C VAL A 68 -1.77 -7.41 25.02
N THR A 69 -2.26 -6.65 26.01
CA THR A 69 -3.44 -5.79 25.85
C THR A 69 -3.19 -4.68 24.83
N GLN A 70 -2.01 -4.07 24.90
CA GLN A 70 -1.55 -3.01 24.00
C GLN A 70 -1.41 -3.50 22.54
N LEU A 71 -0.90 -4.71 22.34
CA LEU A 71 -0.89 -5.36 21.03
C LEU A 71 -2.30 -5.62 20.48
N GLY A 72 -3.23 -6.02 21.34
CA GLY A 72 -4.64 -6.18 20.98
C GLY A 72 -5.24 -4.88 20.45
N ILE A 73 -5.03 -3.78 21.16
CA ILE A 73 -5.47 -2.44 20.76
C ILE A 73 -4.85 -2.03 19.42
N MET A 74 -3.54 -2.25 19.22
CA MET A 74 -2.88 -1.98 17.94
C MET A 74 -3.51 -2.77 16.78
N GLY A 75 -3.82 -4.04 16.99
CA GLY A 75 -4.51 -4.88 16.01
C GLY A 75 -5.90 -4.34 15.66
N SER A 76 -6.70 -3.98 16.67
CA SER A 76 -8.03 -3.39 16.47
C SER A 76 -7.97 -2.05 15.71
N VAL A 77 -7.06 -1.16 16.08
CA VAL A 77 -6.84 0.12 15.38
C VAL A 77 -6.49 -0.13 13.92
N MET A 78 -5.61 -1.08 13.64
CA MET A 78 -5.27 -1.46 12.27
C MET A 78 -6.51 -1.90 11.49
N PHE A 79 -7.38 -2.73 12.06
CA PHE A 79 -8.60 -3.17 11.38
C PHE A 79 -9.57 -2.02 11.08
N TYR A 80 -9.82 -1.14 12.06
CA TYR A 80 -10.71 0.01 11.85
C TYR A 80 -10.15 0.98 10.81
N VAL A 81 -8.87 1.33 10.92
CA VAL A 81 -8.22 2.24 9.97
C VAL A 81 -8.12 1.60 8.59
N TYR A 82 -7.92 0.29 8.49
CA TYR A 82 -7.94 -0.44 7.23
C TYR A 82 -9.33 -0.46 6.59
N ALA A 83 -10.40 -0.57 7.39
CA ALA A 83 -11.78 -0.51 6.89
C ALA A 83 -12.14 0.89 6.34
N VAL A 84 -11.83 1.94 7.12
CA VAL A 84 -11.98 3.34 6.68
C VAL A 84 -11.09 3.63 5.47
N GLY A 85 -9.89 3.08 5.47
CA GLY A 85 -8.94 3.14 4.37
C GLY A 85 -9.50 2.52 3.10
N LYS A 86 -10.08 1.32 3.15
CA LYS A 86 -10.72 0.70 1.98
C LYS A 86 -11.85 1.57 1.41
N PHE A 87 -12.67 2.16 2.27
CA PHE A 87 -13.74 3.04 1.83
C PHE A 87 -13.20 4.29 1.13
N THR A 88 -12.29 5.02 1.78
CA THR A 88 -11.71 6.26 1.24
C THR A 88 -10.81 6.03 0.02
N ASN A 89 -9.97 5.00 0.05
CA ASN A 89 -9.04 4.66 -1.02
C ASN A 89 -9.73 4.04 -2.23
N GLY A 90 -10.91 3.44 -2.09
CA GLY A 90 -11.72 3.00 -3.22
C GLY A 90 -12.17 4.17 -4.11
N PHE A 91 -12.74 5.23 -3.51
CA PHE A 91 -13.09 6.44 -4.26
C PHE A 91 -11.87 7.16 -4.83
N LEU A 92 -10.74 7.13 -4.10
CA LEU A 92 -9.52 7.79 -4.53
C LEU A 92 -8.83 7.04 -5.68
N SER A 93 -8.88 5.70 -5.69
CA SER A 93 -8.27 4.89 -6.75
C SER A 93 -8.97 5.05 -8.09
N ASP A 94 -10.28 5.29 -8.12
CA ASP A 94 -11.03 5.48 -9.37
C ASP A 94 -10.58 6.73 -10.15
N ARG A 95 -10.02 7.72 -9.45
CA ARG A 95 -9.55 8.98 -10.04
C ARG A 95 -8.03 9.07 -10.10
N ALA A 96 -7.31 8.07 -9.58
CA ALA A 96 -5.87 8.10 -9.43
C ALA A 96 -5.17 7.08 -10.33
N ASN A 97 -3.94 7.41 -10.75
CA ASN A 97 -3.12 6.49 -11.53
C ASN A 97 -2.72 5.28 -10.67
N ILE A 98 -3.33 4.12 -10.95
CA ILE A 98 -3.19 2.86 -10.23
C ILE A 98 -1.73 2.48 -9.96
N LYS A 99 -0.84 2.65 -10.94
CA LYS A 99 0.59 2.34 -10.78
C LYS A 99 1.26 3.19 -9.70
N ARG A 100 0.95 4.48 -9.67
CA ARG A 100 1.55 5.41 -8.70
C ARG A 100 0.96 5.19 -7.31
N PHE A 101 -0.36 4.97 -7.24
CA PHE A 101 -1.11 4.71 -6.01
C PHE A 101 -0.53 3.53 -5.22
N MET A 102 -0.32 2.40 -5.92
CA MET A 102 0.21 1.18 -5.32
C MET A 102 1.66 1.37 -4.81
N SER A 103 2.54 1.96 -5.64
CA SER A 103 3.93 2.20 -5.26
C SER A 103 4.06 3.18 -4.09
N THR A 104 3.23 4.23 -4.03
CA THR A 104 3.24 5.16 -2.90
C THR A 104 2.78 4.50 -1.60
N GLY A 105 1.74 3.66 -1.65
CA GLY A 105 1.28 2.92 -0.47
C GLY A 105 2.38 2.00 0.07
N LEU A 106 3.05 1.26 -0.83
CA LEU A 106 4.14 0.37 -0.47
C LEU A 106 5.34 1.12 0.14
N LEU A 107 5.75 2.24 -0.48
CA LEU A 107 6.89 3.03 -0.01
C LEU A 107 6.63 3.64 1.36
N VAL A 108 5.43 4.18 1.60
CA VAL A 108 5.07 4.72 2.92
C VAL A 108 5.02 3.61 3.96
N SER A 109 4.40 2.46 3.67
CA SER A 109 4.38 1.35 4.62
C SER A 109 5.77 0.79 4.93
N ALA A 110 6.70 0.78 3.96
CA ALA A 110 8.09 0.39 4.17
C ALA A 110 8.83 1.38 5.09
N ILE A 111 8.68 2.69 4.87
CA ILE A 111 9.27 3.73 5.72
C ILE A 111 8.71 3.64 7.14
N VAL A 112 7.40 3.46 7.28
CA VAL A 112 6.77 3.30 8.61
C VAL A 112 7.34 2.08 9.34
N ASN A 113 7.49 0.94 8.66
CA ASN A 113 8.10 -0.25 9.27
C ASN A 113 9.56 -0.02 9.70
N LEU A 114 10.34 0.76 8.95
CA LEU A 114 11.70 1.12 9.36
C LEU A 114 11.68 2.00 10.61
N ILE A 115 10.83 3.04 10.62
CA ILE A 115 10.73 4.01 11.72
C ILE A 115 10.23 3.36 13.02
N LEU A 116 9.35 2.37 12.92
CA LEU A 116 8.85 1.60 14.07
C LEU A 116 9.96 0.88 14.83
N GLY A 117 11.09 0.57 14.20
CA GLY A 117 12.25 -0.04 14.88
C GLY A 117 13.07 0.93 15.74
N PHE A 118 12.88 2.24 15.61
CA PHE A 118 13.72 3.26 16.27
C PHE A 118 13.12 3.87 17.53
N ASN A 119 11.84 3.59 17.84
CA ASN A 119 11.15 4.18 18.98
C ASN A 119 10.48 3.09 19.83
N SER A 120 10.44 3.30 21.15
CA SER A 120 9.83 2.37 22.12
C SER A 120 8.51 2.87 22.72
N TYR A 121 8.01 4.03 22.28
CA TYR A 121 6.79 4.63 22.82
C TYR A 121 5.51 3.99 22.26
N PHE A 122 4.64 3.47 23.14
CA PHE A 122 3.40 2.79 22.76
C PHE A 122 2.48 3.65 21.87
N PHE A 123 2.27 4.93 22.21
CA PHE A 123 1.41 5.81 21.41
C PHE A 123 1.96 6.05 20.00
N PHE A 124 3.29 6.12 19.88
CA PHE A 124 3.97 6.22 18.60
C PHE A 124 3.76 4.97 17.75
N PHE A 125 3.83 3.78 18.37
CA PHE A 125 3.51 2.51 17.72
C PHE A 125 2.08 2.47 17.19
N VAL A 126 1.08 2.83 18.01
CA VAL A 126 -0.33 2.82 17.59
C VAL A 126 -0.57 3.77 16.42
N LEU A 127 -0.04 5.00 16.47
CA LEU A 127 -0.22 6.00 15.42
C LEU A 127 0.44 5.57 14.10
N MET A 128 1.71 5.17 14.16
CA MET A 128 2.45 4.69 12.99
C MET A 128 1.80 3.43 12.41
N TRP A 129 1.35 2.49 13.25
CA TRP A 129 0.70 1.28 12.80
C TRP A 129 -0.68 1.54 12.18
N GLY A 130 -1.44 2.50 12.71
CA GLY A 130 -2.67 2.99 12.11
C GLY A 130 -2.43 3.58 10.71
N ILE A 131 -1.42 4.46 10.60
CA ILE A 131 -0.99 5.01 9.30
C ILE A 131 -0.61 3.86 8.35
N ASN A 132 0.19 2.89 8.81
CA ASN A 132 0.55 1.72 8.01
C ASN A 132 -0.70 0.97 7.51
N GLY A 133 -1.70 0.77 8.37
CA GLY A 133 -2.98 0.15 8.03
C GLY A 133 -3.76 0.90 6.95
N TRP A 134 -3.79 2.24 7.00
CA TRP A 134 -4.42 3.05 5.97
C TRP A 134 -3.70 2.90 4.61
N PHE A 135 -2.37 2.99 4.60
CA PHE A 135 -1.57 2.83 3.38
C PHE A 135 -1.55 1.38 2.86
N GLN A 136 -1.68 0.36 3.71
CA GLN A 136 -1.87 -1.02 3.29
C GLN A 136 -3.23 -1.24 2.59
N SER A 137 -4.27 -0.51 3.01
CA SER A 137 -5.59 -0.60 2.36
C SER A 137 -5.57 -0.09 0.91
N MET A 138 -4.58 0.74 0.55
CA MET A 138 -4.37 1.24 -0.80
C MET A 138 -3.89 0.18 -1.80
N GLY A 139 -3.40 -0.97 -1.35
CA GLY A 139 -2.97 -2.04 -2.24
C GLY A 139 -4.11 -2.84 -2.88
N SER A 140 -5.32 -2.79 -2.30
CA SER A 140 -6.48 -3.58 -2.76
C SER A 140 -7.15 -3.06 -4.05
N PRO A 141 -7.37 -1.75 -4.23
CA PRO A 141 -8.03 -1.22 -5.43
C PRO A 141 -7.23 -1.38 -6.75
N PRO A 142 -5.90 -1.16 -6.79
CA PRO A 142 -5.07 -1.35 -7.98
C PRO A 142 -5.27 -2.67 -8.71
N SER A 143 -5.49 -3.74 -7.95
CA SER A 143 -5.42 -5.10 -8.45
C SER A 143 -6.76 -5.68 -8.84
N VAL A 144 -7.85 -5.05 -8.41
CA VAL A 144 -9.20 -5.33 -8.92
C VAL A 144 -9.44 -4.57 -10.23
N VAL A 145 -8.86 -3.38 -10.38
CA VAL A 145 -9.03 -2.55 -11.59
C VAL A 145 -8.03 -2.90 -12.71
N SER A 146 -6.94 -3.61 -12.39
CA SER A 146 -5.93 -4.04 -13.38
C SER A 146 -6.09 -5.47 -13.91
N ILE A 147 -7.05 -6.23 -13.37
CA ILE A 147 -7.54 -7.51 -13.92
C ILE A 147 -8.74 -7.23 -14.80
#